data_AF-A0A2E8M4Z8-F1
#
_entry.id   AF-A0A2E8M4Z8-F1
#
_cell.length_a   1.000
_cell.length_b   1.000
_cell.length_c   1.000
_cell.angle_alpha   90.00
_cell.angle_beta   90.00
_cell.angle_gamma   90.00
#
_symmetry.space_group_name_H-M   'P 1'
#
loop_
_entity.id
_entity.type
_entity.pdbx_description
1 polymer ?
#
loop_
_entity_poly.entity_id
_entity_poly.type
_entity_poly.pdbx_seq_one_letter_code
_entity_poly.pdbx_strand_id
1 'polypeptide(L)'
;MSQLTHLTGSPSPDRRAFLRQSGWTAGFLGLGRYLQANEASPASKRIIQPYGPLVRDKAGLLDLPRNFSYDVISRSGTQMADGLRVPGKFDDMAAFPGDNGRIILIRNHEVALDQPTFGPFLKKEVPSHLDSNLLYDAGRNNETPHLG
;
A
#
# COMPACT_ATOMS: atom_id res chain seq x y z
N MET A 1 -34.49 -83.78 10.37
CA MET A 1 -33.40 -82.80 10.62
C MET A 1 -33.23 -81.96 9.36
N SER A 2 -33.71 -80.71 9.38
CA SER A 2 -33.49 -79.72 8.32
C SER A 2 -32.52 -78.67 8.86
N GLN A 3 -31.34 -78.54 8.25
CA GLN A 3 -30.34 -77.53 8.58
C GLN A 3 -30.52 -76.37 7.60
N LEU A 4 -30.91 -75.20 8.12
CA LEU A 4 -31.02 -73.94 7.38
C LEU A 4 -29.64 -73.31 7.21
N THR A 5 -29.28 -73.02 5.96
CA THR A 5 -28.07 -72.30 5.57
C THR A 5 -28.29 -70.80 5.77
N HIS A 6 -27.54 -70.16 6.68
CA HIS A 6 -27.53 -68.71 6.83
C HIS A 6 -26.59 -68.09 5.77
N LEU A 7 -27.16 -67.32 4.85
CA LEU A 7 -26.41 -66.48 3.90
C LEU A 7 -25.86 -65.25 4.67
N THR A 8 -24.55 -65.04 4.62
CA THR A 8 -23.90 -63.85 5.16
C THR A 8 -24.03 -62.68 4.18
N GLY A 9 -24.64 -61.57 4.64
CA GLY A 9 -24.73 -60.33 3.86
C GLY A 9 -23.36 -59.67 3.68
N SER A 10 -23.10 -59.15 2.47
CA SER A 10 -21.88 -58.40 2.14
C SER A 10 -21.78 -57.11 2.97
N PRO A 11 -20.56 -56.66 3.35
CA PRO A 11 -20.39 -55.43 4.11
C PRO A 11 -20.89 -54.24 3.29
N SER A 12 -21.80 -53.45 3.87
CA SER A 12 -22.28 -52.22 3.24
C SER A 12 -21.18 -51.15 3.31
N PRO A 13 -20.92 -50.41 2.21
CA PRO A 13 -19.88 -49.39 2.20
C PRO A 13 -20.18 -48.29 3.23
N ASP A 14 -19.16 -47.94 4.03
CA ASP A 14 -19.27 -46.94 5.10
C ASP A 14 -19.57 -45.55 4.52
N ARG A 15 -20.74 -45.01 4.86
CA ARG A 15 -21.19 -43.67 4.44
C ARG A 15 -20.19 -42.58 4.83
N ARG A 16 -19.51 -42.73 5.98
CA ARG A 16 -18.51 -41.77 6.45
C ARG A 16 -17.26 -41.80 5.58
N ALA A 17 -16.83 -42.99 5.15
CA ALA A 17 -15.73 -43.13 4.20
C ALA A 17 -16.08 -42.49 2.84
N PHE A 18 -17.28 -42.74 2.33
CA PHE A 18 -17.76 -42.14 1.07
C PHE A 18 -17.77 -40.60 1.12
N LEU A 19 -18.30 -40.01 2.20
CA LEU A 19 -18.34 -38.54 2.35
C LEU A 19 -16.94 -37.93 2.46
N ARG A 20 -16.01 -38.58 3.17
CA ARG A 20 -14.61 -38.11 3.30
C ARG A 20 -13.88 -38.15 1.96
N GLN A 21 -14.03 -39.25 1.23
CA GLN A 21 -13.40 -39.42 -0.08
C GLN A 21 -13.98 -38.45 -1.12
N SER A 22 -15.29 -38.22 -1.08
CA SER A 22 -15.97 -37.25 -1.94
C SER A 22 -15.51 -35.82 -1.65
N GLY A 23 -15.34 -35.46 -0.37
CA GLY A 23 -14.83 -34.14 0.03
C GLY A 23 -13.41 -33.86 -0.46
N TRP A 24 -12.49 -34.84 -0.35
CA TRP A 24 -11.14 -34.69 -0.89
C TRP A 24 -11.15 -34.53 -2.42
N THR A 25 -11.93 -35.36 -3.12
CA THR A 25 -12.03 -35.32 -4.57
C THR A 25 -12.57 -33.98 -5.05
N ALA A 26 -13.64 -33.47 -4.44
CA ALA A 26 -14.19 -32.15 -4.74
C ALA A 26 -13.19 -31.03 -4.44
N GLY A 27 -12.45 -31.12 -3.33
CA GLY A 27 -11.42 -30.15 -2.96
C GLY A 27 -10.27 -30.09 -3.96
N PHE A 28 -9.71 -31.24 -4.37
CA PHE A 28 -8.63 -31.29 -5.36
C PHE A 28 -9.09 -30.88 -6.77
N LEU A 29 -10.31 -31.24 -7.17
CA LEU A 29 -10.89 -30.76 -8.43
C LEU A 29 -11.10 -29.24 -8.40
N GLY A 30 -11.62 -28.70 -7.29
CA GLY A 30 -11.78 -27.26 -7.10
C GLY A 30 -10.44 -26.51 -7.17
N LEU A 31 -9.41 -27.01 -6.47
CA LEU A 31 -8.07 -26.44 -6.52
C LEU A 31 -7.46 -26.52 -7.92
N GLY A 32 -7.60 -27.66 -8.61
CA GLY A 32 -7.12 -27.83 -9.99
C GLY A 32 -7.78 -26.84 -10.96
N ARG A 33 -9.10 -26.59 -10.80
CA ARG A 33 -9.82 -25.57 -11.57
C ARG A 33 -9.35 -24.15 -11.25
N TYR A 34 -9.09 -23.85 -9.97
CA TYR A 34 -8.55 -22.56 -9.55
C TYR A 34 -7.16 -22.29 -10.14
N LEU A 35 -6.25 -23.28 -10.09
CA LEU A 35 -4.91 -23.14 -10.65
C LEU A 35 -4.96 -22.98 -12.18
N GLN A 36 -5.84 -23.70 -12.88
CA GLN A 36 -6.01 -23.54 -14.33
C GLN A 36 -6.67 -22.21 -14.73
N ALA A 37 -7.50 -21.61 -13.87
CA ALA A 37 -8.13 -20.32 -14.16
C ALA A 37 -7.10 -19.17 -14.24
N ASN A 38 -6.00 -19.25 -13.48
CA ASN A 38 -4.90 -18.29 -13.57
C ASN A 38 -4.09 -18.43 -14.87
N GLU A 39 -3.92 -19.65 -15.37
CA GLU A 39 -3.21 -19.93 -16.63
C GLU A 39 -4.05 -19.61 -17.87
N ALA A 40 -5.37 -19.83 -17.81
CA ALA A 40 -6.30 -19.61 -18.92
C ALA A 40 -6.76 -18.15 -19.07
N SER A 41 -6.46 -17.30 -18.09
CA SER A 41 -6.73 -15.87 -18.18
C SER A 41 -5.66 -15.24 -19.06
N PRO A 42 -5.97 -14.79 -20.30
CA PRO A 42 -4.99 -14.02 -21.06
C PRO A 42 -4.58 -12.83 -20.20
N ALA A 43 -3.27 -12.65 -19.99
CA ALA A 43 -2.74 -11.48 -19.30
C ALA A 43 -3.48 -10.26 -19.81
N SER A 44 -4.16 -9.53 -18.92
CA SER A 44 -5.02 -8.42 -19.28
C SER A 44 -4.25 -7.49 -20.22
N LYS A 45 -4.55 -7.53 -21.52
CA LYS A 45 -3.78 -6.83 -22.54
C LYS A 45 -4.21 -5.37 -22.62
N ARG A 46 -4.33 -4.71 -21.47
CA ARG A 46 -4.59 -3.28 -21.37
C ARG A 46 -3.25 -2.55 -21.36
N ILE A 47 -2.50 -2.69 -22.46
CA ILE A 47 -1.34 -1.84 -22.73
C ILE A 47 -1.89 -0.58 -23.39
N ILE A 48 -2.42 0.33 -22.56
CA ILE A 48 -2.73 1.69 -23.01
C ILE A 48 -1.46 2.51 -22.77
N GLN A 49 -0.63 2.66 -23.81
CA GLN A 49 0.52 3.58 -23.83
C GLN A 49 0.18 4.78 -24.73
N PRO A 50 -0.76 5.66 -24.34
CA PRO A 50 -1.20 6.77 -25.18
C PRO A 50 -0.06 7.77 -25.46
N TYR A 51 0.97 7.74 -24.63
CA TYR A 51 2.17 8.59 -24.74
C TYR A 51 3.41 7.82 -25.22
N GLY A 52 3.27 6.54 -25.59
CA GLY A 52 4.39 5.68 -25.97
C GLY A 52 5.16 5.07 -24.80
N PRO A 53 6.31 4.42 -25.05
CA PRO A 53 7.11 3.77 -24.02
C PRO A 53 7.79 4.79 -23.10
N LEU A 54 8.00 4.38 -21.84
CA LEU A 54 8.78 5.16 -20.89
C LEU A 54 10.27 5.15 -21.26
N VAL A 55 10.92 6.30 -21.13
CA VAL A 55 12.36 6.47 -21.27
C VAL A 55 12.96 6.46 -19.87
N ARG A 56 13.96 5.60 -19.66
CA ARG A 56 14.63 5.47 -18.36
C ARG A 56 15.29 6.78 -17.95
N ASP A 57 14.97 7.25 -16.76
CA ASP A 57 15.59 8.41 -16.15
C ASP A 57 17.00 8.07 -15.66
N LYS A 58 17.97 8.93 -15.99
CA LYS A 58 19.36 8.80 -15.53
C LYS A 58 19.49 9.00 -14.03
N ALA A 59 18.64 9.85 -13.44
CA ALA A 59 18.59 10.07 -12.00
C ALA A 59 17.82 8.97 -11.27
N GLY A 60 17.08 8.13 -12.00
CA GLY A 60 16.30 7.02 -11.45
C GLY A 60 15.13 7.46 -10.57
N LEU A 61 14.59 8.67 -10.78
CA LEU A 61 13.47 9.18 -10.00
C LEU A 61 12.13 8.89 -10.66
N LEU A 62 12.01 9.21 -11.96
CA LEU A 62 10.75 9.05 -12.69
C LEU A 62 10.99 8.81 -14.18
N ASP A 63 10.74 7.59 -14.63
CA ASP A 63 10.75 7.25 -16.05
C ASP A 63 9.51 7.86 -16.72
N LEU A 64 9.73 8.69 -17.75
CA LEU A 64 8.68 9.42 -18.45
C LEU A 64 8.66 9.10 -19.95
N PRO A 65 7.51 9.27 -20.63
CA PRO A 65 7.47 9.17 -22.08
C PRO A 65 8.36 10.23 -22.76
N ARG A 66 8.68 10.00 -24.03
CA ARG A 66 9.45 10.97 -24.83
C ARG A 66 8.74 12.34 -24.84
N ASN A 67 9.52 13.41 -24.69
CA ASN A 67 9.07 14.82 -24.65
C ASN A 67 8.32 15.25 -23.38
N PHE A 68 8.23 14.40 -22.36
CA PHE A 68 7.80 14.81 -21.03
C PHE A 68 9.03 15.17 -20.18
N SER A 69 8.86 16.12 -19.26
CA SER A 69 9.87 16.53 -18.29
C SER A 69 9.25 16.71 -16.91
N TYR A 70 10.08 16.64 -15.89
CA TYR A 70 9.70 16.92 -14.51
C TYR A 70 10.75 17.81 -13.87
N ASP A 71 10.34 18.54 -12.84
CA ASP A 71 11.22 19.26 -11.94
C ASP A 71 10.98 18.78 -10.50
N VAL A 72 12.05 18.60 -9.75
CA VAL A 72 11.95 18.26 -8.33
C VAL A 72 11.81 19.54 -7.52
N ILE A 73 10.59 19.84 -7.11
CA ILE A 73 10.27 21.07 -6.34
C ILE A 73 10.55 20.94 -4.84
N SER A 74 10.77 19.73 -4.32
CA SER A 74 10.98 19.49 -2.89
C SER A 74 11.65 18.15 -2.64
N ARG A 75 12.52 18.07 -1.62
CA ARG A 75 13.15 16.82 -1.17
C ARG A 75 13.04 16.70 0.35
N SER A 76 12.74 15.52 0.85
CA SER A 76 12.70 15.27 2.31
C SER A 76 14.03 15.67 2.95
N GLY A 77 13.95 16.30 4.12
CA GLY A 77 15.12 16.70 4.91
C GLY A 77 15.82 17.98 4.45
N THR A 78 15.47 18.56 3.29
CA THR A 78 16.01 19.87 2.90
C THR A 78 15.44 20.97 3.78
N GLN A 79 16.22 22.02 4.05
CA GLN A 79 15.78 23.16 4.82
C GLN A 79 14.82 24.03 4.01
N MET A 80 13.72 24.45 4.63
CA MET A 80 12.73 25.37 4.11
C MET A 80 13.07 26.81 4.53
N ALA A 81 12.40 27.79 3.93
CA ALA A 81 12.66 29.21 4.18
C ALA A 81 12.32 29.66 5.62
N ASP A 82 11.45 28.93 6.33
CA ASP A 82 11.11 29.12 7.74
C ASP A 82 12.13 28.50 8.72
N GLY A 83 13.18 27.87 8.18
CA GLY A 83 14.22 27.18 8.93
C GLY A 83 13.89 25.75 9.33
N LEU A 84 12.66 25.27 9.12
CA LEU A 84 12.26 23.88 9.35
C LEU A 84 12.78 22.97 8.23
N ARG A 85 12.73 21.66 8.43
CA ARG A 85 13.01 20.70 7.35
C ARG A 85 11.73 20.25 6.69
N VAL A 86 11.81 19.98 5.39
CA VAL A 86 10.75 19.30 4.66
C VAL A 86 10.55 17.91 5.27
N PRO A 87 9.36 17.57 5.78
CA PRO A 87 9.11 16.24 6.33
C PRO A 87 9.20 15.14 5.26
N GLY A 88 9.39 13.91 5.71
CA GLY A 88 9.37 12.73 4.85
C GLY A 88 7.96 12.27 4.52
N LYS A 89 7.85 11.08 3.91
CA LYS A 89 6.56 10.39 3.69
C LYS A 89 5.50 11.27 3.03
N PHE A 90 5.89 11.97 1.96
CA PHE A 90 4.95 12.77 1.17
C PHE A 90 3.76 11.91 0.74
N ASP A 91 2.58 12.49 0.87
CA ASP A 91 1.32 11.88 0.48
C ASP A 91 0.48 12.86 -0.34
N ASP A 92 -0.85 12.81 -0.23
CA ASP A 92 -1.79 13.66 -0.93
C ASP A 92 -1.43 15.15 -0.89
N MET A 93 -1.75 15.82 -2.00
CA MET A 93 -1.46 17.23 -2.20
C MET A 93 -2.57 17.94 -2.97
N ALA A 94 -2.73 19.23 -2.69
CA ALA A 94 -3.66 20.11 -3.38
C ALA A 94 -2.97 21.42 -3.77
N ALA A 95 -3.22 21.87 -5.00
CA ALA A 95 -2.70 23.11 -5.53
C ALA A 95 -3.82 24.15 -5.62
N PHE A 96 -3.57 25.33 -5.08
CA PHE A 96 -4.48 26.47 -5.08
C PHE A 96 -3.82 27.66 -5.78
N PRO A 97 -4.59 28.53 -6.45
CA PRO A 97 -4.05 29.76 -7.01
C PRO A 97 -3.56 30.67 -5.87
N GLY A 98 -2.37 31.25 -6.06
CA GLY A 98 -1.82 32.32 -5.23
C GLY A 98 -1.61 33.60 -6.04
N ASP A 99 -1.27 34.68 -5.35
CA ASP A 99 -1.10 35.98 -6.00
C ASP A 99 0.09 36.00 -6.96
N ASN A 100 -0.01 36.83 -8.01
CA ASN A 100 1.05 37.08 -8.99
C ASN A 100 1.51 35.81 -9.74
N GLY A 101 0.56 34.92 -10.08
CA GLY A 101 0.85 33.68 -10.80
C GLY A 101 1.54 32.61 -9.96
N ARG A 102 1.58 32.77 -8.63
CA ARG A 102 2.09 31.75 -7.72
C ARG A 102 1.07 30.65 -7.51
N ILE A 103 1.57 29.49 -7.07
CA ILE A 103 0.76 28.35 -6.66
C ILE A 103 1.01 28.10 -5.18
N ILE A 104 -0.06 27.98 -4.41
CA ILE A 104 0.00 27.51 -3.03
C ILE A 104 -0.19 25.99 -3.07
N LEU A 105 0.85 25.25 -2.71
CA LEU A 105 0.82 23.80 -2.68
C LEU A 105 0.74 23.31 -1.23
N ILE A 106 -0.39 22.70 -0.88
CA ILE A 106 -0.60 22.04 0.42
C ILE A 106 -0.28 20.57 0.25
N ARG A 107 0.50 19.99 1.17
CA ARG A 107 0.99 18.62 1.08
C ARG A 107 0.86 17.92 2.43
N ASN A 108 0.32 16.72 2.41
CA ASN A 108 0.29 15.84 3.56
C ASN A 108 1.61 15.07 3.67
N HIS A 109 1.92 14.67 4.89
CA HIS A 109 3.09 13.87 5.22
C HIS A 109 2.67 12.78 6.22
N GLU A 110 2.57 11.53 5.78
CA GLU A 110 2.16 10.38 6.61
C GLU A 110 3.32 9.86 7.45
N VAL A 111 3.80 10.69 8.37
CA VAL A 111 4.85 10.33 9.31
C VAL A 111 4.22 9.63 10.51
N ALA A 112 4.64 8.39 10.78
CA ALA A 112 4.19 7.66 11.95
C ALA A 112 4.80 8.23 13.26
N LEU A 113 4.12 7.97 14.39
CA LEU A 113 4.55 8.43 15.71
C LEU A 113 5.96 7.93 16.09
N ASP A 114 6.37 6.75 15.62
CA ASP A 114 7.69 6.17 15.87
C ASP A 114 8.78 6.65 14.88
N GLN A 115 8.47 7.65 14.05
CA GLN A 115 9.32 8.14 12.96
C GLN A 115 9.73 9.62 13.10
N PRO A 116 10.27 10.06 14.26
CA PRO A 116 10.59 11.46 14.52
C PRO A 116 11.59 12.08 13.56
N THR A 117 12.49 11.28 12.99
CA THR A 117 13.53 11.73 12.04
C THR A 117 12.96 12.19 10.71
N PHE A 118 11.71 11.81 10.39
CA PHE A 118 10.99 12.25 9.21
C PHE A 118 10.11 13.48 9.47
N GLY A 119 10.04 13.98 10.71
CA GLY A 119 9.31 15.20 11.04
C GLY A 119 10.05 16.49 10.65
N PRO A 120 9.40 17.66 10.82
CA PRO A 120 9.97 18.95 10.44
C PRO A 120 11.02 19.48 11.42
N PHE A 121 11.06 18.96 12.64
CA PHE A 121 11.85 19.51 13.74
C PHE A 121 13.25 18.88 13.82
N LEU A 122 14.28 19.74 13.77
CA LEU A 122 15.69 19.35 13.92
C LEU A 122 16.00 18.76 15.30
N LYS A 123 15.35 19.34 16.32
CA LYS A 123 15.37 18.88 17.71
C LYS A 123 13.97 18.35 18.01
N LYS A 124 13.84 17.49 19.03
CA LYS A 124 12.54 16.93 19.46
C LYS A 124 11.65 17.97 20.17
N GLU A 125 11.75 19.24 19.78
CA GLU A 125 11.16 20.41 20.42
C GLU A 125 10.65 21.37 19.34
N VAL A 126 9.56 22.07 19.65
CA VAL A 126 9.06 23.15 18.79
C VAL A 126 10.02 24.34 18.87
N PRO A 127 10.50 24.87 17.73
CA PRO A 127 11.33 26.07 17.73
C PRO A 127 10.58 27.27 18.32
N SER A 128 11.27 28.09 19.12
CA SER A 128 10.67 29.23 19.81
C SER A 128 10.12 30.33 18.89
N HIS A 129 10.52 30.33 17.61
CA HIS A 129 10.03 31.28 16.60
C HIS A 129 8.73 30.84 15.93
N LEU A 130 8.24 29.62 16.19
CA LEU A 130 7.00 29.13 15.61
C LEU A 130 5.80 29.61 16.43
N ASP A 131 4.79 30.17 15.76
CA ASP A 131 3.55 30.58 16.43
C ASP A 131 2.77 29.34 16.89
N SER A 132 2.58 29.21 18.20
CA SER A 132 1.86 28.09 18.80
C SER A 132 0.40 27.99 18.36
N ASN A 133 -0.21 29.08 17.86
CA ASN A 133 -1.58 29.05 17.34
C ASN A 133 -1.71 28.35 15.99
N LEU A 134 -0.59 28.12 15.28
CA LEU A 134 -0.56 27.40 14.01
C LEU A 134 -0.29 25.90 14.19
N LEU A 135 -0.02 25.46 15.43
CA LEU A 135 0.22 24.07 15.77
C LEU A 135 -1.06 23.45 16.29
N TYR A 136 -1.53 22.39 15.63
CA TYR A 136 -2.63 21.59 16.15
C TYR A 136 -2.20 20.85 17.42
N ASP A 137 -1.02 20.22 17.38
CA ASP A 137 -0.39 19.57 18.51
C ASP A 137 1.08 19.98 18.63
N ALA A 138 1.40 20.72 19.69
CA ALA A 138 2.76 21.17 19.97
C ALA A 138 3.53 20.21 20.89
N GLY A 139 2.88 19.15 21.39
CA GLY A 139 3.32 18.41 22.57
C GLY A 139 3.17 19.23 23.86
N ARG A 140 2.89 18.57 24.98
CA ARG A 140 2.88 19.19 26.32
C ARG A 140 3.80 18.40 27.25
N ASN A 141 4.30 19.02 28.32
CA ASN A 141 4.94 18.32 29.44
C ASN A 141 6.09 17.35 29.05
N ASN A 142 7.09 17.81 28.30
CA ASN A 142 8.22 17.02 27.78
C ASN A 142 7.85 15.92 26.75
N GLU A 143 6.60 15.85 26.30
CA GLU A 143 6.24 15.03 25.15
C GLU A 143 6.73 15.68 23.87
N THR A 144 7.19 14.85 22.96
CA THR A 144 7.71 15.34 21.70
C THR A 144 6.56 15.74 20.77
N PRO A 145 6.67 16.81 19.97
CA PRO A 145 5.56 17.38 19.19
C PRO A 145 4.95 16.46 18.12
N HIS A 146 5.50 15.25 17.94
CA HIS A 146 5.03 14.23 17.01
C HIS A 146 4.29 13.08 17.71
N LEU A 147 4.06 13.15 19.03
CA LEU A 147 3.44 12.09 19.85
C LEU A 147 2.13 12.51 20.53
N GLY A 148 1.71 13.77 20.40
CA GLY A 148 0.45 14.25 20.95
C GLY A 148 -0.76 13.77 20.18
#